data_AF-A0A087U3C2-F1
#
_entry.id   AF-A0A087U3C2-F1
#
_cell.length_a   1.000
_cell.length_b   1.000
_cell.length_c   1.000
_cell.angle_alpha   90.00
_cell.angle_beta   90.00
_cell.angle_gamma   90.00
#
_symmetry.space_group_name_H-M   'P 1'
#
loop_
_entity.id
_entity.type
_entity.pdbx_description
1 polymer ?
#
loop_
_entity_poly.entity_id
_entity_poly.type
_entity_poly.pdbx_seq_one_letter_code
_entity_poly.pdbx_strand_id
1 'polypeptide(L)'
;MEDYQEGDLVWFDPGIGYLLPGEVADFSKPAQVITVQALISGKPQNFTLHNLESVRKRQDLGPNGFEDMIELIDLNEASLLWNLKIRYDKEMI
;
A
#
# COMPACT_ATOMS: atom_id res chain seq x y z
N MET A 1 14.36 6.60 -9.97
CA MET A 1 13.01 6.98 -9.53
C MET A 1 12.07 5.97 -10.16
N GLU A 2 11.33 5.21 -9.35
CA GLU A 2 10.36 4.24 -9.89
C GLU A 2 9.26 4.97 -10.66
N ASP A 3 8.81 4.36 -11.76
CA ASP A 3 7.59 4.78 -12.43
C ASP A 3 6.40 4.02 -11.84
N TYR A 4 5.34 4.77 -11.58
CA TYR A 4 4.05 4.24 -11.14
C TYR A 4 3.08 4.19 -12.32
N GLN A 5 2.17 3.22 -12.29
CA GLN A 5 1.07 3.06 -13.23
C GLN A 5 -0.25 3.03 -12.46
N GLU A 6 -1.34 3.44 -13.10
CA GLU A 6 -2.68 3.24 -12.55
C GLU A 6 -2.91 1.76 -12.24
N GLY A 7 -3.41 1.46 -11.05
CA GLY A 7 -3.57 0.09 -10.54
C GLY A 7 -2.36 -0.47 -9.78
N ASP A 8 -1.21 0.23 -9.75
CA ASP A 8 -0.08 -0.21 -8.94
C ASP A 8 -0.46 -0.24 -7.45
N LEU A 9 -0.19 -1.36 -6.79
CA LEU A 9 -0.36 -1.48 -5.35
C LEU A 9 0.81 -0.79 -4.65
N VAL A 10 0.51 0.07 -3.68
CA VAL A 10 1.53 0.85 -2.96
C VAL A 10 1.31 0.87 -1.45
N TRP A 11 2.42 1.00 -0.72
CA TRP A 11 2.48 1.55 0.62
C TRP A 11 2.65 3.06 0.52
N PHE A 12 1.90 3.85 1.30
CA PHE A 12 2.08 5.30 1.36
C PHE A 12 1.85 5.89 2.76
N ASP A 13 2.55 6.97 3.11
CA ASP A 13 2.28 7.74 4.33
C ASP A 13 1.60 9.08 4.00
N PRO A 14 0.32 9.30 4.37
CA PRO A 14 -0.37 10.57 4.18
C PRO A 14 0.07 11.68 5.18
N GLY A 15 1.13 11.47 5.96
CA GLY A 15 1.63 12.40 6.98
C GLY A 15 1.23 12.02 8.41
N ILE A 16 0.89 10.75 8.64
CA ILE A 16 0.48 10.21 9.95
C ILE A 16 1.60 9.41 10.64
N GLY A 17 2.72 9.18 9.94
CA GLY A 17 3.92 8.55 10.50
C GLY A 17 3.96 7.03 10.36
N TYR A 18 3.03 6.45 9.61
CA TYR A 18 3.05 5.02 9.26
C TYR A 18 2.43 4.80 7.87
N LEU A 19 2.81 3.69 7.24
CA LEU A 19 2.38 3.37 5.88
C LEU A 19 0.99 2.72 5.87
N LEU A 20 0.18 3.13 4.90
CA LEU A 20 -1.13 2.58 4.58
C LEU A 20 -1.09 1.84 3.23
N PRO A 21 -1.89 0.77 3.06
CA PRO A 21 -2.08 0.14 1.77
C PRO A 21 -2.97 1.02 0.88
N GLY A 22 -2.57 1.20 -0.37
CA GLY A 22 -3.37 1.86 -1.39
C GLY A 22 -3.12 1.31 -2.78
N GLU A 23 -3.80 1.91 -3.74
CA GLU A 23 -3.70 1.67 -5.17
C GLU A 23 -3.52 3.01 -5.89
N VAL A 24 -2.60 3.07 -6.85
CA VAL A 24 -2.36 4.29 -7.63
C VAL A 24 -3.56 4.56 -8.52
N ALA A 25 -4.20 5.71 -8.33
CA ALA A 25 -5.29 6.18 -9.17
C ALA A 25 -4.82 7.08 -10.32
N ASP A 26 -3.73 7.85 -10.11
CA ASP A 26 -3.11 8.67 -11.14
C ASP A 26 -1.65 8.98 -10.79
N PHE A 27 -0.78 9.13 -11.78
CA PHE A 27 0.61 9.53 -11.58
C PHE A 27 1.09 10.48 -12.69
N SER A 28 1.49 11.68 -12.27
CA SER A 28 2.12 12.67 -13.14
C SER A 28 3.60 12.81 -12.79
N LYS A 29 4.44 12.11 -13.56
CA LYS A 29 5.90 12.21 -13.44
C LYS A 29 6.43 13.64 -13.62
N PRO A 30 5.95 14.45 -14.60
CA PRO A 30 6.43 15.83 -14.75
C PRO A 30 6.08 16.72 -13.54
N ALA A 31 4.92 16.51 -12.93
CA ALA A 31 4.49 17.27 -11.76
C ALA A 31 5.04 16.70 -10.43
N GLN A 32 5.64 15.51 -10.45
CA GLN A 32 5.99 14.72 -9.27
C GLN A 32 4.81 14.54 -8.30
N VAL A 33 3.62 14.30 -8.86
CA VAL A 33 2.39 14.10 -8.10
C VAL A 33 1.88 12.69 -8.34
N ILE A 34 1.49 12.02 -7.26
CA ILE A 34 0.79 10.74 -7.31
C ILE A 34 -0.51 10.84 -6.51
N THR A 35 -1.58 10.31 -7.07
CA THR A 35 -2.85 10.14 -6.38
C THR A 35 -3.03 8.67 -6.04
N VAL A 36 -3.21 8.37 -4.77
CA VAL A 36 -3.41 7.02 -4.25
C VAL A 36 -4.82 6.91 -3.68
N GLN A 37 -5.56 5.88 -4.06
CA GLN A 37 -6.83 5.52 -3.44
C GLN A 37 -6.59 4.50 -2.33
N ALA A 38 -7.21 4.70 -1.17
CA ALA A 38 -7.13 3.77 -0.05
C ALA A 38 -8.48 3.63 0.66
N LEU A 39 -8.70 2.49 1.31
CA LEU A 39 -9.87 2.25 2.14
C LEU A 39 -9.61 2.67 3.59
N ILE A 40 -10.21 3.78 4.00
CA ILE A 40 -10.12 4.28 5.37
C ILE A 40 -11.46 4.04 6.07
N SER A 41 -11.44 3.22 7.12
CA SER A 41 -12.66 2.82 7.84
C SER A 41 -13.76 2.29 6.90
N GLY A 42 -13.37 1.49 5.90
CA GLY A 42 -14.27 0.91 4.91
C GLY A 42 -14.76 1.86 3.82
N LYS A 43 -14.28 3.11 3.77
CA LYS A 43 -14.64 4.08 2.74
C LYS A 43 -13.45 4.39 1.82
N PRO A 44 -13.62 4.35 0.49
CA PRO A 44 -12.59 4.82 -0.43
C PRO A 44 -12.31 6.31 -0.22
N GLN A 45 -11.02 6.65 -0.12
CA GLN A 45 -10.53 8.03 -0.03
C GLN A 45 -9.31 8.18 -0.94
N ASN A 46 -9.22 9.33 -1.62
CA ASN A 46 -8.09 9.66 -2.48
C ASN A 46 -7.12 10.58 -1.74
N PHE A 47 -5.84 10.30 -1.87
CA PHE A 47 -4.74 11.05 -1.29
C PHE A 47 -3.81 11.52 -2.41
N THR A 48 -3.64 12.82 -2.54
CA THR A 48 -2.68 13.41 -3.49
C THR A 48 -1.39 13.72 -2.74
N LEU A 49 -0.30 13.07 -3.15
CA LEU A 49 1.01 13.15 -2.52
C LEU A 49 1.99 13.87 -3.45
N HIS A 50 2.70 14.84 -2.89
CA HIS A 50 3.80 15.54 -3.57
C HIS A 50 5.18 15.00 -3.19
N ASN A 51 5.26 14.21 -2.10
CA ASN A 51 6.49 13.56 -1.67
C ASN A 51 6.51 12.10 -2.15
N LEU A 52 7.13 11.84 -3.29
CA LEU A 52 7.20 10.48 -3.85
C LEU A 52 8.02 9.50 -3.00
N GLU A 53 8.87 9.97 -2.08
CA GLU A 53 9.62 9.11 -1.15
C GLU A 53 8.72 8.47 -0.08
N SER A 54 7.55 9.08 0.16
CA SER A 54 6.54 8.53 1.04
C SER A 54 5.76 7.37 0.42
N VAL A 55 6.00 7.04 -0.84
CA VAL A 55 5.29 6.00 -1.60
C VAL A 55 6.28 4.92 -2.03
N ARG A 56 5.88 3.65 -1.89
CA ARG A 56 6.67 2.48 -2.28
C ARG A 56 5.74 1.44 -2.87
N LYS A 57 6.14 0.73 -3.92
CA LYS A 57 5.37 -0.42 -4.42
C LYS A 57 5.25 -1.47 -3.32
N ARG A 58 4.07 -2.10 -3.23
CA ARG A 58 3.83 -3.21 -2.31
C ARG A 58 3.56 -4.51 -3.05
N GLN A 59 3.92 -5.62 -2.43
CA GLN A 59 3.55 -6.94 -2.91
C GLN A 59 2.03 -7.13 -2.82
N ASP A 60 1.46 -7.81 -3.83
CA ASP A 60 0.11 -8.36 -3.68
C ASP A 60 0.17 -9.62 -2.81
N LEU A 61 -0.54 -9.58 -1.69
CA LEU A 61 -0.59 -10.69 -0.73
C LEU A 61 -1.71 -11.70 -1.06
N GLY A 62 -2.55 -11.39 -2.06
CA GLY A 62 -3.69 -12.22 -2.41
C GLY A 62 -4.78 -12.27 -1.33
N PRO A 63 -5.82 -13.08 -1.53
CA PRO A 63 -7.01 -13.08 -0.68
C PRO A 63 -6.81 -13.68 0.72
N ASN A 64 -5.74 -14.47 0.91
CA ASN A 64 -5.47 -15.21 2.15
C ASN A 64 -4.18 -14.76 2.85
N GLY A 65 -3.40 -13.86 2.24
CA GLY A 65 -2.07 -13.54 2.71
C GLY A 65 -1.08 -14.70 2.59
N PHE A 66 0.13 -14.47 3.08
CA PHE A 66 1.21 -15.44 3.18
C PHE A 66 1.18 -16.14 4.54
N GLU A 67 1.39 -17.46 4.55
CA GLU A 67 1.56 -18.24 5.78
C GLU A 67 2.93 -17.98 6.42
N ASP A 68 3.99 -18.11 5.61
CA ASP A 68 5.35 -17.78 5.99
C ASP A 68 5.67 -16.34 5.58
N MET A 69 5.69 -15.44 6.57
CA MET A 69 5.95 -14.01 6.33
C MET A 69 7.40 -13.71 5.95
N ILE A 70 8.32 -14.68 6.05
CA ILE A 70 9.71 -14.52 5.57
C ILE A 70 9.76 -14.49 4.03
N GLU A 71 8.74 -15.04 3.35
CA GLU A 71 8.64 -15.03 1.88
C GLU A 71 8.21 -13.66 1.29
N LEU A 72 7.85 -12.69 2.13
CA LEU A 72 7.47 -11.35 1.67
C LEU A 72 8.65 -10.64 1.02
N ILE A 73 8.45 -10.19 -0.23
CA ILE A 73 9.46 -9.50 -1.03
C ILE A 73 9.74 -8.10 -0.47
N ASP A 74 8.71 -7.46 0.08
CA ASP A 74 8.75 -6.12 0.65
C ASP A 74 8.69 -6.14 2.18
N LEU A 75 9.40 -7.07 2.83
CA LEU A 75 9.33 -7.28 4.29
C LEU A 75 9.60 -5.99 5.10
N ASN A 76 8.52 -5.43 5.64
CA ASN A 76 8.50 -4.25 6.51
C ASN A 76 7.31 -4.31 7.47
N GLU A 77 7.23 -3.39 8.43
CA GLU A 77 6.16 -3.37 9.44
C GLU A 77 4.75 -3.32 8.83
N ALA A 78 4.54 -2.52 7.77
CA ALA A 78 3.25 -2.40 7.12
C ALA A 78 2.87 -3.69 6.37
N SER A 79 3.81 -4.33 5.67
CA SER A 79 3.58 -5.62 5.01
C SER A 79 3.19 -6.70 6.03
N LEU A 80 3.87 -6.76 7.18
CA LEU A 80 3.55 -7.70 8.26
C LEU A 80 2.17 -7.44 8.83
N LEU A 81 1.86 -6.19 9.23
CA LEU A 81 0.57 -5.83 9.81
C LEU A 81 -0.59 -6.09 8.83
N TRP A 82 -0.40 -5.80 7.55
CA TRP A 82 -1.40 -6.03 6.53
C TRP A 82 -1.63 -7.53 6.29
N ASN A 83 -0.56 -8.32 6.23
CA ASN A 83 -0.68 -9.77 6.14
C ASN A 83 -1.45 -10.36 7.32
N LEU A 84 -1.10 -9.94 8.55
CA LEU A 84 -1.79 -10.34 9.77
C LEU A 84 -3.26 -9.91 9.74
N LYS A 85 -3.56 -8.69 9.29
CA LYS A 85 -4.93 -8.22 9.15
C LYS A 85 -5.74 -9.09 8.19
N ILE A 86 -5.21 -9.39 6.99
CA ILE A 86 -5.90 -10.26 6.01
C ILE A 86 -6.21 -11.62 6.64
N ARG A 87 -5.21 -12.23 7.30
CA ARG A 87 -5.38 -13.55 7.93
C ARG A 87 -6.36 -13.51 9.11
N TYR A 88 -6.33 -12.46 9.92
CA TYR A 88 -7.26 -12.27 11.04
C TYR A 88 -8.71 -12.10 10.56
N ASP A 89 -8.94 -11.26 9.56
CA ASP A 89 -10.27 -11.05 8.96
C ASP A 89 -10.84 -12.34 8.32
N LYS A 90 -9.98 -13.35 8.09
CA LYS A 90 -10.31 -14.67 7.54
C LYS A 90 -10.31 -15.80 8.58
N GLU A 91 -10.15 -15.48 9.86
CA GLU A 91 -10.10 -16.46 10.96
C GLU A 91 -8.99 -17.52 10.79
N MET A 92 -7.88 -17.14 10.15
CA MET A 92 -6.72 -18.00 9.92
C MET A 92 -5.64 -17.88 11.03
N ILE A 93 -5.87 -17.04 12.04
CA ILE A 93 -5.06 -16.83 13.25
C ILE A 93 -5.93 -16.37 14.43
#